data_AF-A0A946TDU5-F1
#
_entry.id   AF-A0A946TDU5-F1
#
_cell.length_a   1.000
_cell.length_b   1.000
_cell.length_c   1.000
_cell.angle_alpha   90.00
_cell.angle_beta   90.00
_cell.angle_gamma   90.00
#
_symmetry.space_group_name_H-M   'P 1'
#
loop_
_entity.id
_entity.type
_entity.pdbx_description
1 polymer ?
#
loop_
_entity_poly.entity_id
_entity_poly.type
_entity_poly.pdbx_seq_one_letter_code
_entity_poly.pdbx_strand_id
1 'polypeptide(L)'
;MIKQIPAFLISLLIATFLLVTQTTATNLIWLNSINMPVDLHIVLSSMATDLVGMNSKGAFPVIGLIFVGLLISFVTARIISIWSSIKKPILYALAGGAALLAIVVLMPLAFYNLDLIAGARTLTGKVYLICAGILAGYYFGSHPAKGVSNEI
;
A
#
# COMPACT_ATOMS: atom_id res chain seq x y z
N MET A 1 5.82 -11.04 18.21
CA MET A 1 5.52 -9.84 17.41
C MET A 1 6.72 -8.90 17.29
N ILE A 2 7.50 -8.64 18.35
CA ILE A 2 8.64 -7.69 18.29
C ILE A 2 9.69 -8.06 17.21
N LYS A 3 10.02 -9.34 17.06
CA LYS A 3 10.96 -9.82 16.02
C LYS A 3 10.45 -9.64 14.57
N GLN A 4 9.17 -9.36 14.37
CA GLN A 4 8.55 -9.17 13.05
C GLN A 4 8.33 -7.68 12.71
N ILE A 5 8.60 -6.77 13.64
CA ILE A 5 8.55 -5.32 13.43
C ILE A 5 9.38 -4.88 12.20
N PRO A 6 10.64 -5.34 11.99
CA PRO A 6 11.39 -4.90 10.82
C PRO A 6 10.75 -5.36 9.49
N ALA A 7 10.24 -6.59 9.44
CA ALA A 7 9.54 -7.09 8.25
C ALA A 7 8.24 -6.32 7.98
N PHE A 8 7.53 -5.92 9.04
CA PHE A 8 6.33 -5.09 8.94
C PHE A 8 6.66 -3.68 8.42
N LEU A 9 7.71 -3.04 8.95
CA LEU A 9 8.14 -1.73 8.50
C LEU A 9 8.59 -1.73 7.03
N ILE A 10 9.26 -2.79 6.57
CA ILE A 10 9.63 -2.92 5.17
C ILE A 10 8.39 -3.14 4.29
N SER A 11 7.44 -3.97 4.73
CA SER A 11 6.15 -4.17 4.03
C SER A 11 5.38 -2.85 3.89
N LEU A 12 5.32 -2.07 4.96
CA LEU A 12 4.73 -0.73 4.98
C LEU A 12 5.44 0.22 4.00
N LEU A 13 6.77 0.21 3.99
CA LEU A 13 7.58 1.03 3.09
C LEU A 13 7.31 0.66 1.62
N ILE A 14 7.26 -0.63 1.30
CA ILE A 14 6.93 -1.13 -0.05
C ILE A 14 5.54 -0.65 -0.48
N ALA A 15 4.53 -0.86 0.36
CA ALA A 15 3.16 -0.46 0.06
C ALA A 15 3.04 1.06 -0.13
N THR A 16 3.68 1.84 0.74
CA THR A 16 3.67 3.31 0.68
C THR A 16 4.39 3.81 -0.57
N PHE A 17 5.58 3.28 -0.87
CA PHE A 17 6.35 3.67 -2.04
C PHE A 17 5.58 3.38 -3.34
N LEU A 18 5.02 2.18 -3.49
CA LEU A 18 4.25 1.81 -4.68
C LEU A 18 2.96 2.65 -4.83
N LEU A 19 2.26 2.92 -3.73
CA LEU A 19 1.05 3.74 -3.77
C LEU A 19 1.34 5.18 -4.15
N VAL A 20 2.35 5.80 -3.54
CA VAL A 20 2.71 7.20 -3.82
C VAL A 20 3.20 7.35 -5.25
N THR A 21 4.16 6.52 -5.68
CA THR A 21 4.70 6.59 -7.05
C THR A 21 3.63 6.38 -8.10
N GLN A 22 2.71 5.42 -7.92
CA GLN A 22 1.62 5.21 -8.86
C GLN A 22 0.59 6.34 -8.85
N THR A 23 0.31 6.93 -7.68
CA THR A 23 -0.59 8.07 -7.55
C THR A 23 -0.02 9.29 -8.28
N THR A 24 1.24 9.63 -8.03
CA THR A 24 1.94 10.74 -8.70
C THR A 24 2.02 10.52 -10.22
N ALA A 25 2.39 9.31 -10.67
CA ALA A 25 2.46 9.00 -12.09
C ALA A 25 1.09 9.16 -12.79
N THR A 26 0.02 8.66 -12.17
CA THR A 26 -1.34 8.79 -12.72
C THR A 26 -1.78 10.25 -12.74
N ASN A 27 -1.40 11.04 -11.74
CA ASN A 27 -1.68 12.48 -11.70
C ASN A 27 -0.96 13.22 -12.82
N LEU A 28 0.33 12.93 -13.06
CA LEU A 28 1.11 13.56 -14.13
C LEU A 28 0.60 13.18 -15.51
N ILE A 29 0.19 11.93 -15.72
CA ILE A 29 -0.46 11.48 -16.96
C ILE A 29 -1.76 12.26 -17.19
N TRP A 30 -2.55 12.45 -16.14
CA TRP A 30 -3.78 13.24 -16.22
C TRP A 30 -3.49 14.73 -16.50
N LEU A 31 -2.49 15.34 -15.85
CA LEU A 31 -2.07 16.73 -16.12
C LEU A 31 -1.61 16.90 -17.57
N ASN A 32 -0.85 15.95 -18.10
CA ASN A 32 -0.44 15.96 -19.49
C ASN A 32 -1.65 15.84 -20.45
N SER A 33 -2.69 15.09 -20.07
CA SER A 33 -3.91 14.94 -20.89
C SER A 33 -4.74 16.22 -21.01
N ILE A 34 -4.59 17.17 -20.08
CA ILE A 34 -5.26 18.48 -20.11
C ILE A 34 -4.34 19.60 -20.65
N ASN A 35 -3.33 19.23 -21.44
CA ASN A 35 -2.35 20.13 -22.08
C ASN A 35 -1.52 20.95 -21.10
N MET A 36 -1.29 20.45 -19.88
CA MET A 36 -0.31 21.04 -18.98
C MET A 36 1.09 20.55 -19.36
N PRO A 37 2.11 21.43 -19.47
CA PRO A 37 3.46 21.01 -19.82
C PRO A 37 4.04 20.14 -18.70
N VAL A 38 4.34 18.88 -19.02
CA VAL A 38 4.97 17.93 -18.10
C VAL A 38 6.34 17.55 -18.65
N ASP A 39 7.37 18.21 -18.13
CA ASP A 39 8.76 17.88 -18.43
C ASP A 39 9.29 16.74 -17.54
N LEU A 40 10.34 16.06 -18.00
CA LEU A 40 11.00 14.98 -17.25
C LEU A 40 11.50 15.45 -15.88
N HIS A 41 11.93 16.72 -15.78
CA HIS A 41 12.29 17.36 -14.51
C HIS A 41 11.10 17.47 -13.54
N ILE A 42 9.91 17.82 -14.06
CA ILE A 42 8.66 17.88 -13.27
C ILE A 42 8.30 16.48 -12.79
N VAL A 43 8.42 15.45 -13.64
CA VAL A 43 8.16 14.06 -13.24
C VAL A 43 9.05 13.65 -12.06
N LEU A 44 10.37 13.86 -12.18
CA LEU A 44 11.31 13.43 -11.14
C LEU A 44 11.14 14.22 -9.84
N SER A 45 10.96 15.54 -9.95
CA SER A 45 10.78 16.42 -8.80
C SER A 45 9.46 16.17 -8.08
N SER A 46 8.36 15.95 -8.81
CA SER A 46 7.07 15.58 -8.22
C SER A 46 7.14 14.22 -7.53
N MET A 47 7.79 13.21 -8.11
CA MET A 47 7.96 11.91 -7.44
C MET A 47 8.72 12.03 -6.11
N ALA A 48 9.83 12.78 -6.09
CA ALA A 48 10.60 12.97 -4.87
C ALA A 48 9.84 13.81 -3.83
N THR A 49 9.15 14.87 -4.29
CA THR A 49 8.42 15.78 -3.42
C THR A 49 7.17 15.13 -2.85
N ASP A 50 6.42 14.34 -3.62
CA ASP A 50 5.24 13.62 -3.16
C ASP A 50 5.61 12.49 -2.19
N LEU A 51 6.75 11.84 -2.38
CA LEU A 51 7.23 10.79 -1.47
C LEU A 51 7.47 11.32 -0.05
N VAL A 52 7.88 12.57 0.11
CA VAL A 52 8.02 13.21 1.43
C VAL A 52 6.74 13.96 1.82
N GLY A 53 6.14 14.67 0.88
CA GLY A 53 4.98 15.55 1.07
C GLY A 53 3.73 14.79 1.45
N MET A 54 3.38 13.71 0.73
CA MET A 54 2.18 12.90 1.04
C MET A 54 2.30 12.15 2.36
N ASN A 55 3.53 11.88 2.81
CA ASN A 55 3.79 11.16 4.06
C ASN A 55 3.90 12.09 5.28
N SER A 56 4.38 13.32 5.13
CA SER A 56 4.66 14.22 6.26
C SER A 56 3.87 15.53 6.27
N LYS A 57 3.36 15.99 5.12
CA LYS A 57 2.72 17.31 4.96
C LYS A 57 1.26 17.26 4.50
N GLY A 58 0.74 16.07 4.18
CA GLY A 58 -0.66 15.88 3.83
C GLY A 58 -1.60 16.06 5.03
N ALA A 59 -2.84 16.48 4.78
CA ALA A 59 -3.90 16.55 5.80
C ALA A 59 -4.11 15.20 6.53
N PHE A 60 -3.83 14.10 5.83
CA PHE A 60 -3.70 12.76 6.39
C PHE A 60 -2.39 12.13 5.91
N PRO A 61 -1.47 11.73 6.81
CA PRO A 61 -0.23 11.07 6.41
C PRO A 61 -0.57 9.70 5.80
N VAL A 62 -0.28 9.53 4.51
CA VAL A 62 -0.60 8.30 3.76
C VAL A 62 0.04 7.07 4.40
N ILE A 63 1.29 7.20 4.86
CA ILE A 63 1.97 6.14 5.61
C ILE A 63 1.22 5.73 6.89
N GLY A 64 0.56 6.66 7.57
CA GLY A 64 -0.23 6.39 8.76
C GLY A 64 -1.50 5.58 8.43
N LEU A 65 -2.16 5.92 7.33
CA LEU A 65 -3.33 5.19 6.85
C LEU A 65 -2.97 3.74 6.45
N ILE A 66 -1.89 3.57 5.68
CA ILE A 66 -1.41 2.25 5.26
C ILE A 66 -0.95 1.45 6.48
N PHE A 67 -0.28 2.10 7.46
CA PHE A 67 0.13 1.46 8.71
C PHE A 67 -1.07 0.86 9.44
N VAL A 68 -2.14 1.63 9.65
CA VAL A 68 -3.34 1.15 10.35
C VAL A 68 -4.04 0.05 9.56
N GLY A 69 -4.20 0.22 8.24
CA GLY A 69 -4.82 -0.78 7.37
C GLY A 69 -4.08 -2.11 7.36
N LEU A 70 -2.76 -2.08 7.20
CA LEU A 70 -1.92 -3.29 7.25
C LEU A 70 -1.90 -3.91 8.64
N LEU A 71 -1.85 -3.11 9.71
CA LEU A 71 -1.82 -3.62 11.08
C LEU A 71 -3.10 -4.42 11.40
N ILE A 72 -4.27 -3.85 11.10
CA ILE A 72 -5.56 -4.54 11.31
C ILE A 72 -5.60 -5.81 10.46
N SER A 73 -5.28 -5.70 9.17
CA SER A 73 -5.37 -6.83 8.24
C SER A 73 -4.40 -7.97 8.60
N PHE A 74 -3.16 -7.67 9.00
CA PHE A 74 -2.18 -8.69 9.39
C PHE A 74 -2.51 -9.32 10.75
N VAL A 75 -3.10 -8.58 11.69
CA VAL A 75 -3.63 -9.17 12.93
C VAL A 75 -4.75 -10.15 12.62
N THR A 76 -5.69 -9.77 11.76
CA THR A 76 -6.78 -10.66 11.31
C THR A 76 -6.23 -11.88 10.57
N ALA A 77 -5.27 -11.71 9.66
CA ALA A 77 -4.61 -12.81 8.97
C ALA A 77 -3.90 -13.75 9.95
N ARG A 78 -3.26 -13.21 10.99
CA ARG A 78 -2.63 -14.03 12.02
C ARG A 78 -3.65 -14.87 12.77
N ILE A 79 -4.81 -14.30 13.14
CA ILE A 79 -5.88 -15.06 13.79
C ILE A 79 -6.35 -16.17 12.86
N ILE A 80 -6.63 -15.88 11.60
CA ILE A 80 -7.07 -16.88 10.61
C ILE A 80 -5.99 -17.98 10.42
N SER A 81 -4.71 -17.63 10.46
CA SER A 81 -3.60 -18.59 10.30
C SER A 81 -3.52 -19.62 11.42
N ILE A 82 -4.09 -19.36 12.61
CA ILE A 82 -4.14 -20.33 13.71
C ILE A 82 -5.15 -21.44 13.40
N TRP A 83 -6.21 -21.12 12.66
CA TRP A 83 -7.34 -22.01 12.38
C TRP A 83 -7.27 -22.63 10.98
N SER A 84 -6.29 -22.24 10.17
CA SER A 84 -6.21 -22.57 8.75
C SER A 84 -4.88 -23.24 8.42
N SER A 85 -4.91 -24.29 7.59
CA SER A 85 -3.71 -24.95 7.06
C SER A 85 -3.08 -24.21 5.86
N ILE A 86 -3.52 -22.99 5.55
CA ILE A 86 -2.98 -22.20 4.44
C ILE A 86 -1.58 -21.68 4.77
N LYS A 87 -0.67 -21.73 3.78
CA LYS A 87 0.69 -21.19 3.90
C LYS A 87 0.66 -19.71 4.31
N LYS A 88 1.38 -19.37 5.38
CA LYS A 88 1.46 -18.00 5.94
C LYS A 88 1.75 -16.92 4.86
N PRO A 89 2.70 -17.10 3.92
CA PRO A 89 2.97 -16.09 2.89
C PRO A 89 1.75 -15.70 2.06
N ILE A 90 0.92 -16.70 1.69
CA ILE A 90 -0.26 -16.49 0.85
C ILE A 90 -1.34 -15.75 1.64
N LEU A 91 -1.52 -16.10 2.90
CA LEU A 91 -2.52 -15.49 3.76
C LEU A 91 -2.21 -14.00 4.02
N TYR A 92 -0.94 -13.68 4.31
CA TYR A 92 -0.51 -12.28 4.47
C TYR A 92 -0.55 -11.51 3.15
N ALA A 93 -0.28 -12.15 2.01
CA ALA A 93 -0.43 -11.52 0.70
C ALA A 93 -1.89 -11.13 0.43
N LEU A 94 -2.84 -12.05 0.64
CA LEU A 94 -4.28 -11.75 0.53
C LEU A 94 -4.72 -10.65 1.49
N ALA A 95 -4.21 -10.67 2.73
CA ALA A 95 -4.49 -9.64 3.73
C ALA A 95 -3.97 -8.26 3.31
N GLY A 96 -2.74 -8.19 2.79
CA GLY A 96 -2.17 -6.94 2.28
C GLY A 96 -2.94 -6.39 1.08
N GLY A 97 -3.36 -7.27 0.16
CA GLY A 97 -4.23 -6.92 -0.96
C GLY A 97 -5.59 -6.40 -0.49
N ALA A 98 -6.22 -7.08 0.46
CA ALA A 98 -7.50 -6.68 1.04
C ALA A 98 -7.41 -5.33 1.79
N ALA A 99 -6.28 -5.06 2.47
CA ALA A 99 -6.05 -3.79 3.14
C ALA A 99 -5.99 -2.62 2.14
N LEU A 100 -5.20 -2.76 1.06
CA LEU A 100 -5.13 -1.71 0.05
C LEU A 100 -6.42 -1.60 -0.78
N LEU A 101 -7.13 -2.70 -1.03
CA LEU A 101 -8.48 -2.67 -1.62
C LEU A 101 -9.42 -1.84 -0.74
N ALA A 102 -9.46 -2.14 0.56
CA ALA A 102 -10.29 -1.43 1.52
C ALA A 102 -9.95 0.06 1.53
N ILE A 103 -8.66 0.43 1.56
CA ILE A 103 -8.24 1.84 1.49
C ILE A 103 -8.72 2.50 0.19
N VAL A 104 -8.51 1.87 -0.96
CA VAL A 104 -8.87 2.41 -2.27
C VAL A 104 -10.38 2.56 -2.47
N VAL A 105 -11.20 1.67 -1.89
CA VAL A 105 -12.66 1.69 -2.02
C VAL A 105 -13.32 2.57 -0.95
N LEU A 106 -12.82 2.55 0.29
CA LEU A 106 -13.41 3.29 1.41
C LEU A 106 -13.01 4.76 1.38
N MET A 107 -11.83 5.12 0.85
CA MET A 107 -11.38 6.52 0.90
C MET A 107 -12.29 7.46 0.08
N PRO A 108 -12.70 7.17 -1.16
CA PRO A 108 -13.67 7.99 -1.87
C PRO A 108 -15.02 8.05 -1.12
N LEU A 109 -15.44 6.95 -0.50
CA LEU A 109 -16.70 6.87 0.22
C LEU A 109 -16.70 7.71 1.51
N ALA A 110 -15.57 7.77 2.22
CA ALA A 110 -15.40 8.51 3.46
C ALA A 110 -15.21 10.03 3.25
N PHE A 111 -14.72 10.44 2.08
CA PHE A 111 -14.38 11.84 1.77
C PHE A 111 -15.23 12.43 0.64
N TYR A 112 -16.52 12.06 0.56
CA TYR A 112 -17.47 12.63 -0.42
C TYR A 112 -16.99 12.56 -1.88
N ASN A 113 -16.39 11.45 -2.29
CA ASN A 113 -15.81 11.20 -3.61
C ASN A 113 -14.66 12.14 -4.01
N LEU A 114 -13.97 12.77 -3.06
CA LEU A 114 -12.71 13.41 -3.37
C LEU A 114 -11.67 12.34 -3.74
N ASP A 115 -11.18 12.39 -4.97
CA ASP A 115 -10.08 11.55 -5.45
C ASP A 115 -8.75 11.99 -4.80
N LEU A 116 -8.60 11.71 -3.51
CA LEU A 116 -7.35 11.94 -2.77
C LEU A 116 -6.21 11.06 -3.30
N ILE A 117 -6.56 9.87 -3.80
CA ILE A 117 -5.64 8.97 -4.50
C ILE A 117 -5.96 9.07 -5.98
N ALA A 118 -5.26 9.95 -6.69
CA ALA A 118 -5.38 10.05 -8.15
C ALA A 118 -5.15 8.71 -8.86
N GLY A 119 -4.30 7.86 -8.27
CA GLY A 119 -4.07 6.50 -8.73
C GLY A 119 -5.31 5.58 -8.66
N ALA A 120 -6.32 5.90 -7.86
CA ALA A 120 -7.55 5.11 -7.73
C ALA A 120 -8.68 5.56 -8.67
N ARG A 121 -8.48 6.62 -9.47
CA ARG A 121 -9.48 7.15 -10.42
C ARG A 121 -9.88 6.15 -11.48
N THR A 122 -8.96 5.27 -11.88
CA THR A 122 -9.18 4.27 -12.93
C THR A 122 -9.21 2.87 -12.35
N LEU A 123 -9.99 1.97 -12.96
CA LEU A 123 -10.03 0.56 -12.58
C LEU A 123 -8.62 -0.07 -12.59
N THR A 124 -7.82 0.26 -13.59
CA THR A 124 -6.43 -0.22 -13.72
C THR A 124 -5.56 0.19 -12.53
N GLY A 125 -5.68 1.43 -12.07
CA GLY A 125 -4.93 1.90 -10.92
C GLY A 125 -5.38 1.26 -9.60
N LYS A 126 -6.68 0.97 -9.44
CA LYS A 126 -7.17 0.17 -8.30
C LYS A 126 -6.55 -1.23 -8.28
N VAL A 127 -6.51 -1.91 -9.44
CA VAL A 127 -5.88 -3.24 -9.56
C VAL A 127 -4.40 -3.17 -9.23
N TYR A 128 -3.67 -2.16 -9.72
CA TYR A 128 -2.26 -1.96 -9.39
C TYR A 128 -2.04 -1.81 -7.88
N LEU A 129 -2.86 -1.00 -7.21
CA LEU A 129 -2.76 -0.79 -5.76
C LEU A 129 -3.07 -2.06 -4.98
N ILE A 130 -4.03 -2.87 -5.43
CA ILE A 130 -4.28 -4.19 -4.83
C ILE A 130 -3.05 -5.09 -4.98
N CYS A 131 -2.46 -5.15 -6.18
CA CYS A 131 -1.24 -5.91 -6.43
C CYS A 131 -0.05 -5.43 -5.56
N ALA A 132 0.09 -4.12 -5.37
CA ALA A 132 1.09 -3.55 -4.46
C ALA A 132 0.88 -4.03 -3.02
N GLY A 133 -0.37 -4.13 -2.57
CA GLY A 133 -0.74 -4.65 -1.25
C GLY A 133 -0.42 -6.13 -1.12
N ILE A 134 -0.69 -6.92 -2.17
CA ILE A 134 -0.34 -8.34 -2.24
C ILE A 134 1.17 -8.53 -2.12
N LEU A 135 1.97 -7.76 -2.86
CA LEU A 135 3.43 -7.81 -2.81
C LEU A 135 3.97 -7.46 -1.42
N ALA A 136 3.46 -6.39 -0.82
CA ALA A 136 3.83 -5.98 0.54
C ALA A 136 3.47 -7.07 1.57
N GLY A 137 2.28 -7.65 1.47
CA GLY A 137 1.81 -8.74 2.34
C GLY A 137 2.62 -10.03 2.17
N TYR A 138 2.96 -10.38 0.93
CA TYR A 138 3.79 -11.53 0.63
C TYR A 138 5.19 -11.39 1.22
N TYR A 139 5.81 -10.21 1.11
CA TYR A 139 7.11 -9.93 1.71
C TYR A 139 7.10 -10.17 3.23
N PHE A 140 6.07 -9.67 3.91
CA PHE A 140 5.89 -9.87 5.36
C PHE A 140 5.72 -11.35 5.72
N GLY A 141 4.85 -12.07 5.01
CA GLY A 141 4.59 -13.48 5.29
C GLY A 141 5.75 -14.42 4.95
N SER A 142 6.63 -14.00 4.03
CA SER A 142 7.83 -14.76 3.62
C SER A 142 9.02 -14.55 4.57
N HIS A 143 8.97 -13.55 5.46
CA HIS A 143 9.99 -13.30 6.48
C HIS A 143 9.45 -13.57 7.89
N PRO A 144 9.18 -14.84 8.25
CA PRO A 144 8.84 -15.18 9.63
C PRO A 144 10.03 -14.85 10.54
N ALA A 145 9.73 -14.39 11.76
CA ALA A 145 10.77 -14.15 12.75
C ALA A 145 11.59 -15.43 12.98
N LYS A 146 12.93 -15.33 12.90
CA LYS A 146 13.86 -16.41 13.28
C LYS A 146 13.43 -16.99 14.63
N GLY A 147 12.89 -18.21 14.60
CA GLY A 147 12.29 -18.90 15.75
C GLY A 147 10.97 -19.62 15.50
N VAL A 148 10.34 -19.45 14.33
CA VAL A 148 9.27 -20.35 13.88
C VAL A 148 9.79 -21.08 12.65
N SER A 149 10.54 -22.16 12.88
CA SER A 149 10.78 -23.16 11.84
C SER A 149 9.42 -23.54 11.26
N ASN A 150 9.28 -23.40 9.95
CA ASN A 150 8.17 -24.01 9.23
C ASN A 150 8.47 -25.51 9.12
N GLU A 151 8.50 -26.19 10.25
CA GLU A 151 8.24 -27.63 10.30
C GLU A 151 6.76 -27.77 10.65
N ILE A 152 5.97 -27.97 9.60
CA ILE A 152 4.96 -29.02 9.38
C ILE A 152 4.35 -28.73 8.00
#